data_AF-A0A382IKB2-F1
#
_entry.id   AF-A0A382IKB2-F1
#
_cell.length_a   1.000
_cell.length_b   1.000
_cell.length_c   1.000
_cell.angle_alpha   90.00
_cell.angle_beta   90.00
_cell.angle_gamma   90.00
#
_symmetry.space_group_name_H-M   'P 1'
#
loop_
_entity.id
_entity.type
_entity.pdbx_description
1 polymer ?
#
loop_
_entity_poly.entity_id
_entity_poly.type
_entity_poly.pdbx_seq_one_letter_code
_entity_poly.pdbx_strand_id
1 'polypeptide(L)'
;MNFFILIVSLFLFFIPSSPVSAFDIDYDGYIKTGSQYIFDSPPMHKDFDSELNAHVGLDGNILKKNEWALDYEIESEASQVDGPSVQSGLRSETDVGLHRAWLRLSNDSLQFRGGRQEILFGDGVMFQPLGLFDTRNVSGVIPQSHGVDSF
;
A
#
# COMPACT_ATOMS: atom_id res chain seq x y z
N MET A 1 -25.58 8.09 -4.09
CA MET A 1 -25.47 6.67 -4.50
C MET A 1 -25.68 6.47 -6.01
N ASN A 2 -26.64 7.16 -6.65
CA ASN A 2 -26.95 6.95 -8.08
C ASN A 2 -25.91 7.49 -9.08
N PHE A 3 -25.16 8.54 -8.74
CA PHE A 3 -24.19 9.15 -9.66
C PHE A 3 -22.93 8.30 -9.87
N PHE A 4 -22.46 7.65 -8.81
CA PHE A 4 -21.29 6.75 -8.86
C PHE A 4 -21.58 5.50 -9.70
N ILE A 5 -22.78 4.92 -9.55
CA ILE A 5 -23.22 3.77 -10.34
C ILE A 5 -23.34 4.12 -11.83
N LEU A 6 -23.75 5.36 -12.15
CA LEU A 6 -23.85 5.83 -13.52
C LEU A 6 -22.47 5.97 -14.18
N ILE A 7 -21.49 6.49 -13.45
CA ILE A 7 -20.10 6.61 -13.92
C ILE A 7 -19.49 5.23 -14.18
N VAL A 8 -19.65 4.30 -13.23
CA VAL A 8 -19.14 2.93 -13.36
C VAL A 8 -19.81 2.19 -14.52
N SER A 9 -21.13 2.32 -14.67
CA SER A 9 -21.88 1.70 -15.77
C SER A 9 -21.50 2.26 -17.15
N LEU A 10 -21.29 3.59 -17.24
CA LEU A 10 -20.86 4.21 -18.49
C LEU A 10 -19.45 3.74 -18.88
N PHE A 11 -18.56 3.55 -17.90
CA PHE A 11 -17.20 3.05 -18.12
C PHE A 11 -17.17 1.60 -18.62
N LEU A 12 -18.04 0.74 -18.08
CA LEU A 12 -18.16 -0.66 -18.50
C LEU A 12 -18.72 -0.81 -19.92
N PHE A 13 -19.55 0.13 -20.38
CA PHE A 13 -20.15 0.10 -21.71
C PHE A 13 -19.17 0.37 -22.86
N PHE A 14 -18.03 1.02 -22.57
CA PHE A 14 -16.98 1.30 -23.55
C PHE A 14 -15.92 0.21 -23.66
N ILE A 15 -16.01 -0.89 -22.90
CA ILE A 15 -15.07 -2.00 -22.97
C ILE A 15 -15.44 -2.89 -24.16
N PRO A 16 -14.65 -2.93 -25.24
CA PRO A 16 -14.97 -3.76 -26.40
C PRO A 16 -14.71 -5.23 -26.06
N SER A 17 -15.62 -6.10 -26.46
CA SER A 17 -15.64 -7.57 -26.32
C SER A 17 -14.59 -8.30 -27.17
N SER A 18 -13.36 -7.81 -27.17
CA SER A 18 -12.19 -8.49 -27.72
C SER A 18 -11.47 -9.23 -26.58
N PRO A 19 -11.02 -10.49 -26.75
CA PRO A 19 -10.24 -11.21 -25.75
C PRO A 19 -8.84 -10.59 -25.72
N VAL A 20 -8.71 -9.46 -25.04
CA VAL A 20 -7.42 -8.86 -24.75
C VAL A 20 -6.85 -9.66 -23.58
N SER A 21 -5.66 -10.24 -23.77
CA SER A 21 -4.80 -10.70 -22.68
C SER A 21 -4.36 -9.46 -21.88
N ALA A 22 -5.28 -8.92 -21.09
CA ALA A 22 -5.18 -7.56 -20.55
C ALA A 22 -4.98 -7.51 -19.03
N PHE A 23 -5.06 -8.66 -18.36
CA PHE A 23 -4.88 -8.73 -16.92
C PHE A 23 -3.51 -9.34 -16.62
N ASP A 24 -2.59 -8.48 -16.22
CA ASP A 24 -1.27 -8.85 -15.75
C ASP A 24 -1.21 -8.56 -14.24
N ILE A 25 -0.67 -9.50 -13.47
CA ILE A 25 -0.56 -9.39 -12.01
C ILE A 25 0.86 -9.76 -11.62
N ASP A 26 1.55 -8.82 -11.01
CA ASP A 26 2.78 -9.05 -10.29
C ASP A 26 2.50 -8.99 -8.79
N TYR A 27 3.27 -9.76 -8.02
CA TYR A 27 3.17 -9.82 -6.58
C TYR A 27 4.56 -9.79 -5.96
N ASP A 28 4.66 -9.10 -4.85
CA ASP A 28 5.84 -9.04 -4.01
C ASP A 28 5.45 -9.12 -2.55
N GLY A 29 6.42 -9.43 -1.70
CA GLY A 29 6.14 -9.62 -0.29
C GLY A 29 7.31 -10.20 0.47
N TYR A 30 7.26 -10.01 1.79
CA TYR A 30 8.19 -10.61 2.72
C TYR A 30 7.48 -11.00 4.01
N ILE A 31 8.07 -11.97 4.71
CA ILE A 31 7.69 -12.30 6.07
C ILE A 31 8.92 -12.07 6.94
N LYS A 32 8.77 -11.25 7.98
CA LYS A 32 9.78 -10.99 8.99
C LYS A 32 9.31 -11.58 10.31
N THR A 33 10.19 -12.30 10.98
CA THR A 33 9.94 -12.76 12.35
C THR A 33 11.13 -12.38 13.22
N GLY A 34 10.86 -12.02 14.46
CA GLY A 34 11.87 -11.61 15.43
C GLY A 34 11.47 -12.00 16.84
N SER A 35 12.46 -12.14 17.70
CA SER A 35 12.25 -12.23 19.14
C SER A 35 13.37 -11.49 19.84
N GLN A 36 13.01 -10.71 20.86
CA GLN A 36 13.92 -9.91 21.66
C GLN A 36 13.73 -10.27 23.13
N TYR A 37 14.84 -10.52 23.84
CA TYR A 37 14.82 -10.72 25.28
C TYR A 37 14.88 -9.38 26.02
N ILE A 38 14.05 -9.22 27.06
CA ILE A 38 13.96 -8.03 27.90
C ILE A 38 14.45 -8.40 29.30
N PHE A 39 15.61 -7.87 29.68
CA PHE A 39 16.26 -8.20 30.95
C PHE A 39 15.48 -7.74 32.19
N ASP A 40 14.77 -6.62 32.08
CA ASP A 40 14.02 -5.99 33.18
C ASP A 40 12.51 -5.95 32.89
N SER A 41 11.94 -7.06 32.44
CA SER A 41 10.48 -7.17 32.26
C SER A 41 9.75 -6.93 33.58
N PRO A 42 8.63 -6.19 33.60
CA PRO A 42 7.86 -6.00 34.82
C PRO A 42 7.39 -7.35 35.40
N PRO A 43 7.21 -7.47 36.73
CA PRO A 43 6.73 -8.71 37.33
C PRO A 43 5.43 -9.19 36.67
N MET A 44 5.28 -10.50 36.49
CA MET A 44 4.14 -11.15 35.81
C MET A 44 4.04 -10.87 34.29
N HIS A 45 5.06 -10.27 33.68
CA HIS A 45 5.16 -10.10 32.22
C HIS A 45 6.06 -11.17 31.61
N LYS A 46 5.97 -11.35 30.29
CA LYS A 46 6.89 -12.21 29.54
C LYS A 46 8.27 -11.56 29.45
N ASP A 47 9.32 -12.37 29.36
CA ASP A 47 10.70 -11.87 29.18
C ASP A 47 11.11 -11.77 27.70
N PHE A 48 10.26 -12.23 26.79
CA PHE A 48 10.50 -12.17 25.36
C PHE A 48 9.40 -11.37 24.67
N ASP A 49 9.82 -10.45 23.81
CA ASP A 49 8.97 -9.74 22.87
C ASP A 49 9.15 -10.36 21.48
N SER A 50 8.10 -11.00 20.97
CA SER A 50 8.11 -11.74 19.70
C SER A 50 7.29 -10.99 18.67
N GLU A 51 7.76 -10.99 17.44
CA GLU A 51 7.17 -10.25 16.33
C GLU A 51 7.07 -11.13 15.08
N LEU A 52 5.95 -11.00 14.38
CA LEU A 52 5.69 -11.57 13.08
C LEU A 52 5.06 -10.47 12.21
N ASN A 53 5.76 -10.07 11.15
CA ASN A 53 5.27 -9.11 10.17
C ASN A 53 5.18 -9.79 8.81
N ALA A 54 4.06 -9.59 8.13
CA ALA A 54 3.81 -10.05 6.79
C ALA A 54 3.48 -8.85 5.91
N HIS A 55 4.26 -8.68 4.85
CA HIS A 55 4.08 -7.65 3.85
C HIS A 55 3.67 -8.29 2.54
N VAL A 56 2.63 -7.74 1.91
CA VAL A 56 2.12 -8.19 0.61
C VAL A 56 1.83 -6.97 -0.27
N GLY A 57 2.51 -6.94 -1.41
CA GLY A 57 2.23 -6.02 -2.50
C GLY A 57 1.73 -6.76 -3.73
N LEU A 58 0.82 -6.10 -4.44
CA LEU A 58 0.20 -6.56 -5.67
C LEU A 58 0.13 -5.38 -6.62
N ASP A 59 0.70 -5.54 -7.79
CA ASP A 59 0.56 -4.55 -8.85
C ASP A 59 0.26 -5.22 -10.19
N GLY A 60 0.01 -4.40 -11.19
CA GLY A 60 -0.11 -4.89 -12.55
C GLY A 60 -1.00 -4.02 -13.40
N ASN A 61 -1.54 -4.64 -14.44
CA ASN A 61 -2.30 -3.95 -15.47
C ASN A 61 -3.67 -4.62 -15.67
N ILE A 62 -4.72 -3.79 -15.69
CA ILE A 62 -6.10 -4.21 -15.93
C ILE A 62 -6.42 -4.17 -17.43
N LEU A 63 -5.82 -3.21 -18.15
CA LEU A 63 -6.05 -3.00 -19.57
C LEU A 63 -4.85 -2.31 -20.22
N LYS A 64 -4.40 -2.83 -21.36
CA LYS A 64 -3.57 -2.12 -22.34
C LYS A 64 -4.30 -2.14 -23.69
N LYS A 65 -4.79 -0.99 -24.15
CA LYS A 65 -5.51 -0.86 -25.42
C LYS A 65 -5.40 0.53 -26.02
N ASN A 66 -5.11 0.62 -27.32
CA ASN A 66 -5.08 1.88 -28.08
C ASN A 66 -4.23 2.96 -27.40
N GLU A 67 -3.00 2.62 -27.01
CA GLU A 67 -2.05 3.49 -26.28
C GLU A 67 -2.48 3.85 -24.84
N TRP A 68 -3.68 3.47 -24.42
CA TRP A 68 -4.12 3.61 -23.03
C TRP A 68 -3.75 2.39 -22.19
N ALA A 69 -3.22 2.64 -21.00
CA ALA A 69 -2.94 1.66 -19.97
C ALA A 69 -3.69 2.01 -18.68
N LEU A 70 -4.35 1.03 -18.08
CA LEU A 70 -4.93 1.10 -16.74
C LEU A 70 -4.14 0.18 -15.81
N ASP A 71 -3.31 0.77 -14.96
CA ASP A 71 -2.50 0.07 -13.98
C ASP A 71 -3.10 0.18 -12.58
N TYR A 72 -2.76 -0.78 -11.72
CA TYR A 72 -3.15 -0.77 -10.32
C TYR A 72 -1.97 -1.18 -9.44
N GLU A 73 -2.03 -0.75 -8.19
CA GLU A 73 -1.14 -1.24 -7.14
C GLU A 73 -1.88 -1.23 -5.80
N ILE A 74 -1.63 -2.24 -4.98
CA ILE A 74 -2.14 -2.40 -3.62
C ILE A 74 -1.01 -2.99 -2.77
N GLU A 75 -0.72 -2.36 -1.64
CA GLU A 75 0.32 -2.76 -0.70
C GLU A 75 -0.25 -2.75 0.72
N SER A 76 -0.01 -3.84 1.44
CA SER A 76 -0.56 -4.08 2.77
C SER A 76 0.47 -4.74 3.67
N GLU A 77 0.41 -4.42 4.96
CA GLU A 77 1.20 -5.07 5.99
C GLU A 77 0.30 -5.51 7.13
N ALA A 78 0.61 -6.67 7.68
CA ALA A 78 0.01 -7.18 8.90
C ALA A 78 1.13 -7.54 9.87
N SER A 79 1.04 -7.03 11.09
CA SER A 79 1.96 -7.32 12.17
C SER A 79 1.23 -7.96 13.35
N GLN A 80 1.90 -8.91 13.97
CA GLN A 80 1.48 -9.57 15.19
C GLN A 80 2.66 -9.52 16.16
N VAL A 81 2.45 -8.91 17.32
CA VAL A 81 3.45 -8.76 18.38
C VAL A 81 2.90 -9.41 19.64
N ASP A 82 3.74 -10.10 20.38
CA ASP A 82 3.39 -10.70 21.67
C ASP A 82 4.57 -10.60 22.62
N GLY A 83 4.34 -10.06 23.83
CA GLY A 83 5.40 -9.85 24.78
C GLY A 83 5.12 -8.77 25.82
N PRO A 84 6.15 -8.37 26.59
CA PRO A 84 6.03 -7.37 27.63
C PRO A 84 5.61 -5.99 27.08
N SER A 85 5.97 -5.66 25.84
CA SER A 85 5.60 -4.39 25.17
C SER A 85 4.09 -4.27 24.96
N VAL A 86 3.43 -5.37 24.58
CA VAL A 86 1.97 -5.43 24.40
C VAL A 86 1.26 -5.43 25.76
N GLN A 87 1.76 -6.22 26.71
CA GLN A 87 1.22 -6.30 28.06
C GLN A 87 1.28 -4.94 28.80
N SER A 88 2.31 -4.14 28.51
CA SER A 88 2.48 -2.80 29.06
C SER A 88 1.70 -1.71 28.30
N GLY A 89 1.00 -2.07 27.21
CA GLY A 89 0.26 -1.13 26.38
C GLY A 89 1.12 -0.19 25.54
N LEU A 90 2.39 -0.52 25.33
CA LEU A 90 3.33 0.29 24.51
C LEU A 90 3.18 0.02 23.02
N ARG A 91 2.74 -1.19 22.64
CA ARG A 91 2.44 -1.61 21.27
C ARG A 91 1.11 -2.34 21.22
N SER A 92 0.41 -2.23 20.09
CA SER A 92 -0.74 -3.08 19.80
C SER A 92 -0.29 -4.51 19.49
N GLU A 93 -1.08 -5.48 19.92
CA GLU A 93 -0.85 -6.91 19.65
C GLU A 93 -0.97 -7.25 18.16
N THR A 94 -1.92 -6.63 17.47
CA THR A 94 -2.16 -6.82 16.05
C THR A 94 -2.31 -5.46 15.40
N ASP A 95 -1.62 -5.24 14.29
CA ASP A 95 -1.80 -4.06 13.45
C ASP A 95 -1.88 -4.46 11.98
N VAL A 96 -2.86 -3.92 11.26
CA VAL A 96 -3.07 -4.21 9.84
C VAL A 96 -3.24 -2.89 9.12
N GLY A 97 -2.28 -2.59 8.26
CA GLY A 97 -2.22 -1.38 7.47
C GLY A 97 -2.41 -1.67 5.98
N LEU A 98 -3.08 -0.75 5.30
CA LEU A 98 -2.97 -0.67 3.84
C LEU A 98 -2.19 0.60 3.51
N HIS A 99 -0.96 0.41 3.08
CA HIS A 99 0.03 1.47 2.90
C HIS A 99 -0.17 2.18 1.58
N ARG A 100 -0.41 1.42 0.51
CA ARG A 100 -0.53 1.98 -0.84
C ARG A 100 -1.70 1.33 -1.55
N ALA A 101 -2.56 2.14 -2.16
CA ALA A 101 -3.55 1.65 -3.12
C ALA A 101 -3.83 2.74 -4.14
N TRP A 102 -3.53 2.48 -5.40
CA TRP A 102 -3.80 3.43 -6.47
C TRP A 102 -4.18 2.76 -7.79
N LEU A 103 -4.83 3.56 -8.63
CA LEU A 103 -5.15 3.27 -10.02
C LEU A 103 -4.53 4.34 -10.89
N ARG A 104 -3.96 3.95 -12.03
CA ARG A 104 -3.32 4.87 -12.97
C ARG A 104 -3.85 4.63 -14.37
N LEU A 105 -4.53 5.63 -14.91
CA LEU A 105 -4.90 5.70 -16.31
C LEU A 105 -3.86 6.53 -17.05
N SER A 106 -3.17 5.95 -18.01
CA SER A 106 -2.09 6.62 -18.74
C SER A 106 -2.13 6.36 -20.24
N ASN A 107 -1.58 7.29 -21.00
CA ASN A 107 -1.24 7.23 -22.41
C ASN A 107 0.04 8.09 -22.61
N ASP A 108 0.66 8.06 -23.78
CA ASP A 108 1.89 8.78 -24.15
C ASP A 108 1.85 10.29 -23.85
N SER A 109 0.66 10.91 -23.83
CA SER A 109 0.49 12.35 -23.56
C SER A 109 -0.18 12.69 -22.23
N LEU A 110 -0.88 11.75 -21.57
CA LEU A 110 -1.73 12.05 -20.42
C LEU A 110 -1.62 10.96 -19.37
N GLN A 111 -1.48 11.35 -18.12
CA GLN A 111 -1.43 10.43 -16.98
C GLN A 111 -2.30 10.96 -15.85
N PHE A 112 -3.22 10.12 -15.39
CA PHE A 112 -4.08 10.36 -14.24
C PHE A 112 -3.87 9.22 -13.24
N ARG A 113 -3.41 9.55 -12.04
CA ARG A 113 -3.28 8.61 -10.93
C ARG A 113 -4.22 9.00 -9.82
N GLY A 114 -5.04 8.05 -9.37
CA GLY A 114 -6.02 8.21 -8.30
C GLY A 114 -5.76 7.18 -7.22
N GLY A 115 -5.59 7.58 -5.96
CA GLY A 115 -5.36 6.62 -4.89
C GLY A 115 -4.95 7.23 -3.56
N ARG A 116 -4.45 6.37 -2.68
CA ARG A 116 -3.83 6.73 -1.41
C ARG A 116 -2.42 6.16 -1.36
N GLN A 117 -1.52 6.93 -0.80
CA GLN A 117 -0.20 6.47 -0.44
C GLN A 117 0.13 6.98 0.95
N GLU A 118 0.54 6.06 1.79
CA GLU A 118 1.14 6.34 3.06
C GLU A 118 2.59 6.80 2.84
N ILE A 119 2.92 7.93 3.45
CA ILE A 119 4.23 8.55 3.37
C ILE A 119 4.75 8.66 4.79
N LEU A 120 5.94 8.10 5.04
CA LEU A 120 6.66 8.37 6.28
C LEU A 120 7.26 9.77 6.20
N PHE A 121 6.97 10.57 7.23
CA PHE A 121 7.55 11.88 7.41
C PHE A 121 8.22 11.93 8.79
N GLY A 122 9.50 11.55 8.83
CA GLY A 122 10.22 11.35 10.09
C GLY A 122 9.53 10.28 10.95
N ASP A 123 9.24 10.60 12.21
CA ASP A 123 8.56 9.69 13.16
C ASP A 123 7.02 9.67 12.98
N GLY A 124 6.48 10.35 11.97
CA GLY A 124 5.04 10.49 11.73
C GLY A 124 4.58 9.90 10.39
N VAL A 125 3.32 9.50 10.34
CA VAL A 125 2.67 8.98 9.13
C VAL A 125 1.72 10.02 8.55
N MET A 126 1.82 10.30 7.25
CA MET A 126 0.86 11.14 6.52
C MET A 126 0.26 10.37 5.34
N PHE A 127 -1.06 10.42 5.20
CA PHE A 127 -1.75 9.87 4.02
C PHE A 127 -1.91 10.96 2.96
N GLN A 128 -1.30 10.75 1.79
CA GLN A 128 -1.42 11.64 0.66
C GLN A 128 -2.42 11.07 -0.38
N PRO A 129 -3.49 11.81 -0.73
CA PRO A 129 -4.32 11.44 -1.87
C PRO A 129 -3.55 11.68 -3.17
N LEU A 130 -3.35 10.61 -3.95
CA LEU A 130 -2.77 10.67 -5.28
C LEU A 130 -3.88 11.14 -6.23
N GLY A 131 -3.73 12.31 -6.87
CA GLY A 131 -4.80 12.88 -7.70
C GLY A 131 -4.39 14.09 -8.54
N LEU A 132 -3.89 15.14 -7.89
CA LEU A 132 -3.60 16.44 -8.54
C LEU A 132 -2.19 16.98 -8.26
N PHE A 133 -1.46 16.38 -7.33
CA PHE A 133 -0.17 16.87 -6.85
C PHE A 133 1.04 16.12 -7.42
N ASP A 134 0.83 14.99 -8.11
CA ASP A 134 1.92 14.14 -8.65
C ASP A 134 2.66 14.82 -9.83
N THR A 135 2.08 15.86 -10.44
CA THR A 135 2.72 16.64 -11.52
C THR A 135 3.58 17.80 -11.01
N ARG A 136 3.61 18.07 -9.70
CA ARG A 136 4.49 19.07 -9.10
C ARG A 136 5.60 18.37 -8.34
N ASN A 137 6.81 18.43 -8.88
CA ASN A 137 8.02 18.04 -8.17
C ASN A 137 8.24 18.98 -6.97
N VAL A 138 7.79 18.58 -5.79
CA VAL A 138 8.10 19.29 -4.54
C VAL A 138 9.52 18.90 -4.15
N SER A 139 10.50 19.60 -4.72
CA SER A 139 11.90 19.40 -4.39
C SER A 139 12.12 19.69 -2.90
N GLY A 140 12.51 18.67 -2.12
CA GLY A 140 12.92 18.85 -0.73
C GLY A 140 12.35 17.82 0.25
N VAL A 141 11.34 17.04 -0.15
CA VAL A 141 10.87 15.89 0.62
C VAL A 141 11.05 14.68 -0.28
N ILE A 142 12.03 13.83 0.04
CA ILE A 142 12.05 12.47 -0.49
C ILE A 142 11.11 11.70 0.46
N PRO A 143 9.84 11.46 0.09
CA PRO A 143 8.99 10.60 0.88
C PRO A 143 9.68 9.22 0.91
N GLN A 144 10.21 8.84 2.07
CA GLN A 144 10.50 7.44 2.32
C GLN A 144 9.14 6.77 2.48
N SER A 145 8.52 6.36 1.38
CA SER A 145 7.37 5.46 1.46
C SER A 145 7.89 4.10 1.90
N HIS A 146 7.12 3.42 2.77
CA HIS A 146 7.28 1.98 2.95
C HIS A 146 7.29 1.32 1.55
N GLY A 147 8.30 0.49 1.29
CA GLY A 147 8.49 -0.17 -0.01
C GLY A 147 9.42 0.51 -1.02
N VAL A 148 10.15 1.58 -0.68
CA VAL A 148 11.27 2.08 -1.53
C VAL A 148 12.59 1.54 -1.02
N ASP A 149 12.88 0.28 -1.36
CA ASP A 149 14.28 -0.11 -1.54
C ASP A 149 14.76 0.54 -2.83
N SER A 150 15.47 1.66 -2.68
CA SER A 150 16.20 2.31 -3.75
C SER A 150 17.34 1.39 -4.19
N PHE A 151 17.28 0.87 -5.43
CA PHE A 151 18.44 0.44 -6.18
C PHE A 151 18.52 1.21 -7.50
#